data_AF-A0A7J8H8V7-F1
#
_entry.id   AF-A0A7J8H8V7-F1
#
_cell.length_a   1.000
_cell.length_b   1.000
_cell.length_c   1.000
_cell.angle_alpha   90.00
_cell.angle_beta   90.00
_cell.angle_gamma   90.00
#
_symmetry.space_group_name_H-M   'P 1'
#
loop_
_entity.id
_entity.type
_entity.pdbx_description
1 polymer ?
#
loop_
_entity_poly.entity_id
_entity_poly.type
_entity_poly.pdbx_seq_one_letter_code
_entity_poly.pdbx_strand_id
1 'polypeptide(L)'
;MGPARRGASSLLSPEGFFLGKMGFREAVAAGDVALSQVREELEAQLSRFQELLGGNPTHVDGHQHVHVLPGVCQVFAEALQAHGVRFTRLPLERGIGSCTWLEAPARAFACAVAHDARAAAGPFSRRGLR
;
A
#
# COMPACT_ATOMS: atom_id res chain seq x y z
N MET A 1 -8.05 3.05 -12.66
CA MET A 1 -8.99 3.06 -11.52
C MET A 1 -8.92 4.43 -10.89
N GLY A 2 -10.06 5.14 -10.79
CA GLY A 2 -10.12 6.44 -10.13
C GLY A 2 -10.19 6.32 -8.60
N PRO A 3 -10.05 7.43 -7.87
CA PRO A 3 -10.19 7.43 -6.41
C PRO A 3 -11.61 7.08 -5.96
N ALA A 4 -11.72 6.39 -4.84
CA ALA A 4 -12.99 6.14 -4.16
C ALA A 4 -13.42 7.36 -3.31
N ARG A 5 -12.46 8.09 -2.73
CA ARG A 5 -12.72 9.39 -2.08
C ARG A 5 -13.05 10.45 -3.13
N ARG A 6 -13.93 11.38 -2.78
CA ARG A 6 -14.27 12.55 -3.61
C ARG A 6 -13.46 13.78 -3.20
N GLY A 7 -13.11 14.63 -4.16
CA GLY A 7 -12.44 15.91 -3.92
C GLY A 7 -10.92 15.89 -4.13
N ALA A 8 -10.31 17.06 -3.96
CA ALA A 8 -8.86 17.26 -4.10
C ALA A 8 -8.07 16.42 -3.08
N SER A 9 -6.86 16.01 -3.45
CA SER A 9 -6.09 15.05 -2.66
C SER A 9 -4.61 15.04 -3.03
N SER A 10 -3.76 14.89 -2.02
CA SER A 10 -2.31 14.63 -2.15
C SER A 10 -1.99 13.31 -2.86
N LEU A 11 -2.95 12.39 -2.94
CA LEU A 11 -2.79 11.12 -3.65
C LEU A 11 -2.93 11.24 -5.17
N LEU A 12 -3.35 12.41 -5.66
CA LEU A 12 -3.71 12.62 -7.06
C LEU A 12 -2.79 13.63 -7.73
N SER A 13 -2.55 13.42 -9.03
CA SER A 13 -1.96 14.40 -9.92
C SER A 13 -2.95 15.55 -10.18
N PRO A 14 -2.49 16.67 -10.75
CA PRO A 14 -3.37 17.77 -11.17
C PRO A 14 -4.49 17.35 -12.13
N GLU A 15 -4.26 16.29 -12.91
CA GLU A 15 -5.23 15.71 -13.85
C GLU A 15 -6.23 14.76 -13.16
N GLY A 16 -6.13 14.56 -11.85
CA GLY A 16 -7.06 13.76 -11.05
C GLY A 16 -6.78 12.25 -11.05
N PHE A 17 -5.61 11.81 -11.53
CA PHE A 17 -5.19 10.40 -11.48
C PHE A 17 -4.31 10.13 -10.26
N PHE A 18 -4.27 8.90 -9.76
CA PHE A 18 -3.26 8.53 -8.76
C PHE A 18 -1.85 8.78 -9.28
N LEU A 19 -0.93 9.19 -8.40
CA LEU A 19 0.48 9.51 -8.70
C LEU A 19 1.30 8.34 -9.30
N GLY A 20 0.71 7.15 -9.43
CA GLY A 20 1.35 5.98 -10.01
C GLY A 20 2.48 5.41 -9.16
N LYS A 21 3.22 4.46 -9.74
CA LYS A 21 4.22 3.65 -9.03
C LYS A 21 5.32 4.46 -8.35
N MET A 22 5.99 5.28 -9.15
CA MET A 22 7.17 6.02 -8.71
C MET A 22 6.77 7.35 -8.09
N GLY A 23 5.82 8.07 -8.70
CA GLY A 23 5.34 9.34 -8.17
C GLY A 23 4.77 9.23 -6.76
N PHE A 24 4.00 8.17 -6.43
CA PHE A 24 3.51 7.97 -5.07
C PHE A 24 4.66 7.69 -4.08
N ARG A 25 5.67 6.92 -4.48
CA ARG A 25 6.83 6.60 -3.64
C ARG A 25 7.69 7.82 -3.36
N GLU A 26 7.93 8.62 -4.39
CA GLU A 26 8.66 9.87 -4.31
C GLU A 26 7.93 10.87 -3.40
N ALA A 27 6.61 11.03 -3.58
CA ALA A 27 5.79 11.91 -2.75
C ALA A 27 5.73 11.46 -1.28
N VAL A 28 5.65 10.14 -1.01
CA VAL A 28 5.74 9.61 0.37
C VAL A 28 7.11 9.91 0.98
N ALA A 29 8.20 9.71 0.23
CA ALA A 29 9.56 9.98 0.70
C ALA A 29 9.81 11.48 0.96
N ALA A 30 9.20 12.35 0.15
CA ALA A 30 9.26 13.80 0.30
C ALA A 30 8.36 14.34 1.44
N GLY A 31 7.42 13.53 1.94
CA GLY A 31 6.44 13.96 2.93
C GLY A 31 5.24 14.73 2.35
N ASP A 32 5.08 14.69 1.03
CA ASP A 32 4.01 15.40 0.30
C ASP A 32 2.66 14.66 0.33
N VAL A 33 2.66 13.41 0.81
CA VAL A 33 1.44 12.61 0.98
C VAL A 33 0.88 12.77 2.38
N ALA A 34 -0.36 13.27 2.47
CA ALA A 34 -1.12 13.28 3.71
C ALA A 34 -1.58 11.87 4.06
N LEU A 35 -1.01 11.27 5.11
CA LEU A 35 -1.36 9.92 5.56
C LEU A 35 -2.84 9.78 5.99
N SER A 36 -3.48 10.86 6.43
CA SER A 36 -4.93 10.89 6.66
C SER A 36 -5.72 10.62 5.37
N GLN A 37 -5.31 11.19 4.24
CA GLN A 37 -5.97 10.97 2.95
C GLN A 37 -5.74 9.56 2.42
N VAL A 38 -4.59 8.93 2.74
CA VAL A 38 -4.37 7.50 2.49
C VAL A 38 -5.38 6.66 3.26
N ARG A 39 -5.63 6.98 4.54
CA ARG A 39 -6.65 6.29 5.35
C ARG A 39 -8.03 6.45 4.71
N GLU A 40 -8.44 7.69 4.45
CA GLU A 40 -9.75 8.00 3.86
C GLU A 40 -9.97 7.27 2.53
N GLU A 41 -8.94 7.23 1.67
CA GLU A 41 -8.99 6.49 0.41
C GLU A 41 -9.17 5.00 0.62
N LEU A 42 -8.37 4.41 1.51
CA LEU A 42 -8.43 2.98 1.81
C LEU A 42 -9.79 2.59 2.39
N GLU A 43 -10.31 3.35 3.35
CA GLU A 43 -11.62 3.12 3.94
C GLU A 43 -12.75 3.28 2.91
N ALA A 44 -12.64 4.24 1.99
CA ALA A 44 -13.58 4.39 0.88
C ALA A 44 -13.53 3.19 -0.09
N GLN A 45 -12.33 2.67 -0.39
CA GLN A 45 -12.17 1.46 -1.21
C GLN A 45 -12.75 0.21 -0.52
N LEU A 46 -12.52 0.04 0.79
CA LEU A 46 -13.07 -1.06 1.58
C LEU A 46 -14.61 -0.98 1.67
N SER A 47 -15.14 0.21 1.89
CA SER A 47 -16.59 0.46 1.91
C SER A 47 -17.20 0.12 0.54
N ARG A 48 -16.56 0.57 -0.54
CA ARG A 48 -17.02 0.28 -1.90
C ARG A 48 -16.99 -1.22 -2.22
N PHE A 49 -15.99 -1.95 -1.73
CA PHE A 49 -15.94 -3.40 -1.85
C PHE A 49 -17.14 -4.05 -1.14
N GLN A 50 -17.44 -3.64 0.10
CA GLN A 50 -18.57 -4.16 0.87
C GLN A 50 -19.91 -3.89 0.20
N GLU A 51 -20.13 -2.67 -0.31
CA GLU A 51 -21.34 -2.31 -1.05
C GLU A 51 -21.57 -3.22 -2.27
N LEU A 52 -20.49 -3.57 -2.98
CA LEU A 52 -20.56 -4.34 -4.21
C LEU A 52 -20.68 -5.85 -3.96
N LEU A 53 -20.07 -6.36 -2.89
CA LEU A 53 -19.92 -7.80 -2.66
C LEU A 53 -20.62 -8.32 -1.39
N GLY A 54 -21.23 -7.44 -0.60
CA GLY A 54 -22.04 -7.81 0.56
C GLY A 54 -21.26 -8.24 1.80
N GLY A 55 -19.95 -7.96 1.88
CA GLY A 55 -19.13 -8.32 3.03
C GLY A 55 -17.70 -7.77 2.97
N ASN A 56 -16.97 -7.91 4.09
CA ASN A 56 -15.59 -7.45 4.19
C ASN A 56 -14.66 -8.32 3.34
N PRO A 57 -13.60 -7.74 2.74
CA PRO A 57 -12.60 -8.53 2.05
C PRO A 57 -11.89 -9.46 3.05
N THR A 58 -11.60 -10.69 2.61
CA THR A 58 -10.82 -11.62 3.43
C THR A 58 -9.32 -11.28 3.41
N HIS A 59 -8.85 -10.67 2.32
CA HIS A 59 -7.47 -10.29 2.07
C HIS A 59 -7.42 -8.93 1.38
N VAL A 60 -6.42 -8.11 1.72
CA VAL A 60 -6.17 -6.84 1.04
C VAL A 60 -4.67 -6.66 0.84
N ASP A 61 -4.26 -6.18 -0.33
CA ASP A 61 -2.88 -5.78 -0.61
C ASP A 61 -2.83 -4.36 -1.21
N GLY A 62 -1.61 -3.86 -1.42
CA GLY A 62 -1.38 -2.60 -2.14
C GLY A 62 -0.87 -2.87 -3.55
N HIS A 63 -1.56 -2.30 -4.55
CA HIS A 63 -1.05 -2.29 -5.93
C HIS A 63 0.36 -1.69 -5.95
N GLN A 64 1.28 -2.32 -6.68
CA GLN A 64 2.69 -1.90 -6.75
C GLN A 64 3.41 -1.82 -5.38
N HIS A 65 2.89 -2.56 -4.39
CA HIS A 65 3.47 -2.73 -3.05
C HIS A 65 3.55 -1.43 -2.25
N VAL A 66 2.64 -0.49 -2.50
CA VAL A 66 2.61 0.78 -1.77
C VAL A 66 2.23 0.60 -0.29
N HIS A 67 1.53 -0.49 0.05
CA HIS A 67 1.06 -0.76 1.41
C HIS A 67 2.17 -1.08 2.41
N VAL A 68 3.39 -1.39 1.96
CA VAL A 68 4.54 -1.62 2.84
C VAL A 68 5.41 -0.38 3.04
N LEU A 69 5.10 0.74 2.35
CA LEU A 69 5.87 1.96 2.47
C LEU A 69 5.87 2.51 3.91
N PRO A 70 6.95 3.23 4.31
CA PRO A 70 7.00 3.93 5.59
C PRO A 70 5.78 4.84 5.80
N GLY A 71 5.20 4.81 6.99
CA GLY A 71 3.97 5.56 7.34
C GLY A 71 2.69 4.93 6.77
N VAL A 72 2.68 4.59 5.48
CA VAL A 72 1.52 3.94 4.81
C VAL A 72 1.20 2.60 5.46
N CYS A 73 2.20 1.79 5.82
CA CYS A 73 1.97 0.48 6.43
C CYS A 73 1.23 0.55 7.78
N GLN A 74 1.40 1.63 8.54
CA GLN A 74 0.72 1.83 9.83
C GLN A 74 -0.75 2.15 9.60
N VAL A 75 -1.02 3.12 8.72
CA VAL A 75 -2.38 3.49 8.31
C VAL A 75 -3.13 2.30 7.72
N PHE A 76 -2.47 1.56 6.83
CA PHE A 76 -3.01 0.37 6.20
C PHE A 76 -3.39 -0.70 7.25
N ALA A 77 -2.49 -0.99 8.19
CA ALA A 77 -2.74 -1.99 9.22
C ALA A 77 -3.89 -1.62 10.15
N GLU A 78 -3.99 -0.34 10.51
CA GLU A 78 -5.07 0.18 11.35
C GLU A 78 -6.43 0.10 10.66
N ALA A 79 -6.51 0.50 9.40
CA ALA A 79 -7.74 0.43 8.63
C ALA A 79 -8.21 -1.03 8.44
N LEU A 80 -7.31 -1.94 8.09
CA LEU A 80 -7.65 -3.37 7.95
C LEU A 80 -8.14 -3.96 9.27
N GLN A 81 -7.45 -3.66 10.39
CA GLN A 81 -7.87 -4.09 11.72
C GLN A 81 -9.29 -3.60 12.05
N ALA A 82 -9.58 -2.32 11.79
CA ALA A 82 -10.90 -1.74 12.03
C ALA A 82 -12.02 -2.40 11.19
N HIS A 83 -11.67 -2.90 10.00
CA HIS A 83 -12.61 -3.59 9.11
C HIS A 83 -12.58 -5.13 9.26
N GLY A 84 -11.91 -5.66 10.29
CA GLY A 84 -11.85 -7.10 10.55
C GLY A 84 -11.09 -7.90 9.49
N VAL A 85 -10.29 -7.25 8.64
CA VAL A 85 -9.44 -7.90 7.65
C VAL A 85 -8.16 -8.36 8.34
N ARG A 86 -7.80 -9.64 8.17
CA ARG A 86 -6.66 -10.24 8.89
C ARG A 86 -5.47 -10.61 8.02
N PHE A 87 -5.61 -10.53 6.70
CA PHE A 87 -4.59 -11.03 5.79
C PHE A 87 -4.13 -9.96 4.81
N THR A 88 -2.82 -9.81 4.68
CA THR A 88 -2.20 -8.95 3.67
C THR A 88 -0.94 -9.57 3.10
N ARG A 89 -0.63 -9.25 1.84
CA ARG A 89 0.58 -9.76 1.19
C ARG A 89 1.81 -9.08 1.78
N LEU A 90 2.81 -9.86 2.20
CA LEU A 90 4.15 -9.35 2.47
C LEU A 90 5.07 -9.67 1.27
N PRO A 91 5.53 -8.67 0.48
CA PRO A 91 6.32 -8.90 -0.73
C PRO A 91 7.78 -9.23 -0.37
N LEU A 92 8.02 -10.46 0.08
CA LEU A 92 9.34 -10.98 0.42
C LEU A 92 9.72 -12.12 -0.53
N GLU A 93 10.37 -11.77 -1.64
CA GLU A 93 10.91 -12.74 -2.59
C GLU A 93 12.31 -13.22 -2.18
N ARG A 94 12.50 -14.53 -2.08
CA ARG A 94 13.80 -15.15 -1.74
C ARG A 94 14.78 -14.99 -2.90
N GLY A 95 16.05 -14.69 -2.59
CA GLY A 95 17.13 -14.65 -3.58
C GLY A 95 17.05 -13.49 -4.59
N ILE A 96 16.17 -12.51 -4.38
CA ILE A 96 15.96 -11.42 -5.35
C ILE A 96 17.22 -10.57 -5.57
N GLY A 97 18.01 -10.35 -4.52
CA GLY A 97 19.26 -9.56 -4.60
C GLY A 97 20.38 -10.24 -5.38
N SER A 98 20.33 -11.57 -5.53
CA SER A 98 21.27 -12.37 -6.31
C SER A 98 20.69 -12.84 -7.64
N CYS A 99 19.53 -12.32 -8.03
CA CYS A 99 18.81 -12.74 -9.23
C CYS A 99 19.51 -12.21 -10.49
N THR A 100 20.16 -13.10 -11.24
CA THR A 100 21.00 -12.76 -12.40
C THR A 100 20.21 -12.48 -13.68
N TRP A 101 18.99 -13.04 -13.82
CA TRP A 101 18.12 -12.81 -14.98
C TRP A 101 17.33 -11.49 -14.89
N LEU A 102 17.37 -10.82 -13.74
CA LEU A 102 16.67 -9.56 -13.53
C LEU A 102 17.60 -8.38 -13.86
N GLU A 103 17.12 -7.44 -14.68
CA GLU A 103 17.86 -6.22 -14.97
C GLU A 103 18.15 -5.41 -13.69
N ALA A 104 19.29 -4.71 -13.66
CA ALA A 104 19.76 -4.04 -12.45
C ALA A 104 18.72 -3.07 -11.83
N PRO A 105 17.99 -2.23 -12.59
CA PRO A 105 16.96 -1.35 -12.03
C PRO A 105 15.78 -2.12 -11.42
N ALA A 106 15.32 -3.19 -12.08
CA ALA A 106 14.23 -4.02 -11.58
C ALA A 106 14.64 -4.78 -10.31
N ARG A 107 15.89 -5.25 -10.25
CA ARG A 107 16.45 -5.88 -9.06
C ARG A 107 16.59 -4.91 -7.90
N ALA A 108 17.05 -3.68 -8.14
CA ALA A 108 17.12 -2.64 -7.13
C ALA A 108 15.73 -2.30 -6.58
N PHE A 109 14.73 -2.13 -7.45
CA PHE A 109 13.35 -1.92 -7.05
C PHE A 109 12.81 -3.06 -6.17
N ALA A 110 13.01 -4.31 -6.58
CA ALA A 110 12.54 -5.46 -5.83
C ALA A 110 13.26 -5.60 -4.47
N CYS A 111 14.56 -5.28 -4.40
CA CYS A 111 15.29 -5.23 -3.14
C CYS A 111 14.74 -4.14 -2.19
N ALA A 112 14.40 -2.97 -2.72
CA ALA A 112 13.78 -1.89 -1.94
C ALA A 112 12.40 -2.31 -1.40
N VAL A 113 11.55 -2.93 -2.24
CA VAL A 113 10.27 -3.48 -1.80
C VAL A 113 10.45 -4.51 -0.69
N ALA A 114 11.41 -5.43 -0.82
CA ALA A 114 11.70 -6.43 0.21
C ALA A 114 12.26 -5.81 1.51
N HIS A 115 12.95 -4.67 1.42
CA HIS A 115 13.37 -3.90 2.59
C HIS A 115 12.17 -3.30 3.31
N ASP A 116 11.31 -2.57 2.60
CA ASP A 116 10.09 -1.97 3.14
C ASP A 116 9.16 -3.03 3.74
N ALA A 117 9.01 -4.17 3.07
CA ALA A 117 8.22 -5.29 3.55
C ALA A 117 8.73 -5.85 4.88
N ARG A 118 10.04 -6.00 5.06
CA ARG A 118 10.62 -6.41 6.34
C ARG A 118 10.31 -5.41 7.45
N ALA A 119 10.39 -4.10 7.15
CA ALA A 119 10.04 -3.05 8.09
C ALA A 119 8.53 -3.05 8.44
N ALA A 120 7.66 -3.36 7.48
CA ALA A 120 6.20 -3.41 7.66
C ALA A 120 5.71 -4.63 8.45
N ALA A 121 6.49 -5.71 8.55
CA ALA A 121 6.11 -6.94 9.27
C ALA A 121 5.75 -6.70 10.75
N GLY A 122 6.50 -5.82 11.43
CA GLY A 122 6.22 -5.44 12.82
C GLY A 122 4.88 -4.68 12.99
N PRO A 123 4.66 -3.57 12.27
CA PRO A 123 3.38 -2.88 12.22
C PRO A 123 2.19 -3.80 11.91
N PHE A 124 2.32 -4.69 10.93
CA PHE A 124 1.27 -5.62 10.54
C PHE A 124 0.93 -6.62 11.65
N SER A 125 1.94 -7.31 12.18
CA SER A 125 1.75 -8.31 13.24
C SER A 125 1.16 -7.72 14.52
N ARG A 126 1.58 -6.52 14.94
CA ARG A 126 1.01 -5.81 16.10
C ARG A 126 -0.48 -5.50 15.96
N ARG A 127 -0.99 -5.44 14.73
CA ARG A 127 -2.41 -5.21 14.42
C ARG A 127 -3.17 -6.50 14.11
N GLY A 128 -2.52 -7.66 14.28
CA GLY A 128 -3.13 -8.97 14.05
C GLY A 128 -3.20 -9.37 12.57
N LEU A 129 -2.49 -8.63 11.69
CA LEU A 129 -2.37 -9.00 10.28
C LEU A 129 -1.34 -10.12 10.11
N ARG A 130 -1.68 -11.06 9.22
CA ARG A 130 -0.89 -12.23 8.86
C ARG A 130 -0.52 -12.19 7.38
#